data_AF-A0A937PKV5-F1
#
_entry.id   AF-A0A937PKV5-F1
#
_cell.length_a   1.000
_cell.length_b   1.000
_cell.length_c   1.000
_cell.angle_alpha   90.00
_cell.angle_beta   90.00
_cell.angle_gamma   90.00
#
_symmetry.space_group_name_H-M   'P 1'
#
loop_
_entity.id
_entity.type
_entity.pdbx_description
1 polymer ?
#
loop_
_entity_poly.entity_id
_entity_poly.type
_entity_poly.pdbx_seq_one_letter_code
_entity_poly.pdbx_strand_id
1 'polypeptide(L)'
;MKTDSLAVAICLLSLNLSLEPAPAEVAAARTEELINIADHAAQVAQEYLAGPDKRETLENWVARRPLDPILESRMKQIWYDHDSVAALIKAIKTPRKQPQVNLYTVNRLLKPFLMAKTEVIRKALPAITAVHKPSIKYSKLPSYTESELKRFQANEKASPKERQKLHERRLEKMKKEILLAFHNEQLARLNKTLYMLMVYADQDETDHELIDMTVAAEKKRQWDYTVILEVIRSEARKMPKERAERLYKEFKPIWLRLRQQGTKTYEDPTAAKLVITGNSTNPNRTDSAGKRLLKVINQIAPKAKMPALQEPKARKPGVKPKPRKPRTKKR
;
A
#
# COMPACT_ATOMS: atom_id res chain seq x y z
N MET A 1 31.97 -30.72 16.34
CA MET A 1 32.30 -29.79 15.24
C MET A 1 31.54 -30.25 13.99
N LYS A 2 30.34 -29.70 13.74
CA LYS A 2 29.45 -30.05 12.60
C LYS A 2 28.58 -28.85 12.20
N THR A 3 29.18 -27.66 12.09
CA THR A 3 28.44 -26.41 11.79
C THR A 3 28.91 -25.69 10.54
N ASP A 4 30.01 -26.11 9.91
CA ASP A 4 30.59 -25.34 8.80
C ASP A 4 30.17 -25.85 7.41
N SER A 5 29.54 -27.03 7.32
CA SER A 5 29.14 -27.60 6.03
C SER A 5 27.88 -26.97 5.42
N LEU A 6 27.02 -26.34 6.24
CA LEU A 6 25.78 -25.71 5.78
C LEU A 6 26.03 -24.33 5.14
N ALA A 7 26.97 -23.56 5.71
CA ALA A 7 27.35 -22.25 5.18
C ALA A 7 28.06 -22.36 3.82
N VAL A 8 28.86 -23.42 3.61
CA VAL A 8 29.55 -23.68 2.35
C VAL A 8 28.58 -24.17 1.25
N ALA A 9 27.57 -24.97 1.62
CA ALA A 9 26.52 -25.40 0.68
C ALA A 9 25.65 -24.23 0.17
N ILE A 10 25.39 -23.24 1.03
CA ILE A 10 24.62 -22.04 0.66
C ILE A 10 25.45 -21.11 -0.25
N CYS A 11 26.77 -21.03 -0.07
CA CYS A 11 27.64 -20.21 -0.94
C CYS A 11 27.85 -20.81 -2.35
N LEU A 12 27.92 -22.14 -2.49
CA LEU A 12 28.21 -22.80 -3.77
C LEU A 12 27.02 -22.87 -4.75
N LEU A 13 25.78 -22.65 -4.29
CA LEU A 13 24.58 -22.60 -5.15
C LEU A 13 24.40 -21.28 -5.90
N SER A 14 25.32 -20.34 -5.74
CA SER A 14 25.32 -19.04 -6.43
C SER A 14 25.71 -19.12 -7.91
N LEU A 15 26.10 -20.30 -8.42
CA LEU A 15 26.84 -20.42 -9.68
C LEU A 15 26.36 -21.46 -10.71
N ASN A 16 25.23 -22.16 -10.53
CA ASN A 16 24.73 -23.03 -11.59
C ASN A 16 23.22 -22.92 -11.81
N LEU A 17 22.85 -22.51 -13.03
CA LEU A 17 21.54 -22.72 -13.62
C LEU A 17 21.30 -24.24 -13.73
N SER A 18 20.73 -24.85 -12.71
CA SER A 18 20.03 -26.13 -12.86
C SER A 18 18.55 -25.90 -12.59
N LEU A 19 17.71 -26.33 -13.53
CA LEU A 19 16.25 -26.29 -13.47
C LEU A 19 15.65 -27.36 -12.53
N GLU A 20 16.50 -28.10 -11.81
CA GLU A 20 16.04 -29.08 -10.85
C GLU A 20 15.57 -28.39 -9.56
N PRO A 21 14.37 -28.73 -9.06
CA PRO A 21 13.85 -28.16 -7.82
C PRO A 21 14.81 -28.48 -6.67
N ALA A 22 15.01 -27.52 -5.76
CA ALA A 22 15.80 -27.75 -4.55
C ALA A 22 15.38 -29.06 -3.83
N PRO A 23 16.34 -29.81 -3.26
CA PRO A 23 16.02 -31.01 -2.49
C PRO A 23 14.93 -30.74 -1.44
N ALA A 24 14.05 -31.71 -1.21
CA ALA A 24 12.88 -31.54 -0.34
C ALA A 24 13.22 -31.01 1.07
N GLU A 25 14.36 -31.43 1.62
CA GLU A 25 14.87 -30.98 2.91
C GLU A 25 15.23 -29.48 2.92
N VAL A 26 15.82 -28.98 1.84
CA VAL A 26 16.17 -27.56 1.68
C VAL A 26 14.91 -26.72 1.51
N ALA A 27 13.94 -27.20 0.73
CA ALA A 27 12.65 -26.53 0.57
C ALA A 27 11.86 -26.49 1.89
N ALA A 28 11.93 -27.54 2.70
CA ALA A 28 11.33 -27.61 4.03
C ALA A 28 11.97 -26.60 5.00
N ALA A 29 13.31 -26.57 5.07
CA ALA A 29 14.04 -25.63 5.92
C ALA A 29 13.74 -24.16 5.57
N ARG A 30 13.69 -23.81 4.28
CA ARG A 30 13.32 -22.46 3.82
C ARG A 30 11.87 -22.10 4.18
N THR A 31 10.97 -23.07 4.10
CA THR A 31 9.57 -22.89 4.51
C THR A 31 9.47 -22.62 6.00
N GLU A 32 10.19 -23.38 6.82
CA GLU A 32 10.22 -23.20 8.27
C GLU A 32 10.80 -21.83 8.65
N GLU A 33 11.90 -21.40 8.00
CA GLU A 33 12.47 -20.08 8.24
C GLU A 33 11.47 -18.95 7.95
N LEU A 34 10.77 -18.99 6.81
CA LEU A 34 9.77 -17.98 6.46
C LEU A 34 8.59 -17.99 7.43
N ILE A 35 8.15 -19.16 7.91
CA ILE A 35 7.12 -19.27 8.94
C ILE A 35 7.61 -18.65 10.25
N ASN A 36 8.83 -18.94 10.69
CA ASN A 36 9.41 -18.37 11.90
C ASN A 36 9.52 -16.84 11.84
N ILE A 37 9.90 -16.29 10.68
CA ILE A 37 9.91 -14.84 10.46
C ILE A 37 8.49 -14.27 10.51
N ALA A 38 7.53 -14.97 9.91
CA ALA A 38 6.13 -14.58 9.90
C ALA A 38 5.53 -14.58 11.31
N ASP A 39 5.90 -15.54 12.16
CA ASP A 39 5.44 -15.63 13.54
C ASP A 39 6.08 -14.56 14.42
N HIS A 40 7.36 -14.25 14.22
CA HIS A 40 8.00 -13.12 14.89
C HIS A 40 7.34 -11.78 14.48
N ALA A 41 7.05 -11.59 13.19
CA ALA A 41 6.31 -10.42 12.72
C ALA A 41 4.89 -10.34 13.33
N ALA A 42 4.23 -11.49 13.49
CA ALA A 42 2.92 -11.55 14.12
C ALA A 42 2.99 -11.17 15.60
N GLN A 43 4.00 -11.64 16.33
CA GLN A 43 4.23 -11.28 17.73
C GLN A 43 4.44 -9.76 17.89
N VAL A 44 5.32 -9.16 17.09
CA VAL A 44 5.58 -7.70 17.12
C VAL A 44 4.29 -6.90 16.91
N ALA A 45 3.43 -7.32 15.98
CA ALA A 45 2.15 -6.67 15.75
C ALA A 45 1.15 -6.89 16.90
N GLN A 46 1.13 -8.08 17.51
CA GLN A 46 0.26 -8.38 18.65
C GLN A 46 0.65 -7.55 19.88
N GLU A 47 1.94 -7.45 20.18
CA GLU A 47 2.45 -6.64 21.29
C GLU A 47 2.06 -5.17 21.12
N TYR A 48 2.21 -4.63 19.91
CA TYR A 48 1.77 -3.26 19.61
C TYR A 48 0.27 -3.05 19.80
N LEU A 49 -0.55 -4.02 19.36
CA LEU A 49 -2.01 -3.94 19.45
C LEU A 49 -2.57 -4.25 20.86
N ALA A 50 -1.76 -4.82 21.76
CA ALA A 50 -2.17 -5.13 23.13
C ALA A 50 -2.47 -3.87 23.96
N GLY A 51 -1.82 -2.74 23.65
CA GLY A 51 -2.01 -1.48 24.36
C GLY A 51 -0.70 -0.88 24.88
N PRO A 52 -0.79 0.26 25.58
CA PRO A 52 0.33 0.80 26.32
C PRO A 52 0.69 -0.14 27.48
N ASP A 53 1.99 -0.32 27.72
CA ASP A 53 2.46 -0.96 28.94
C ASP A 53 2.16 -0.08 30.16
N LYS A 54 2.22 -0.67 31.38
CA LYS A 54 1.95 0.06 32.65
C LYS A 54 2.80 1.32 32.85
N ARG A 55 3.91 1.46 32.13
CA ARG A 55 4.87 2.58 32.22
C ARG A 55 4.75 3.58 31.06
N GLU A 56 3.95 3.29 30.04
CA GLU A 56 3.82 4.11 28.83
C GLU A 56 2.59 5.02 28.94
N THR A 57 2.72 6.30 28.57
CA THR A 57 1.59 7.20 28.48
C THR A 57 0.74 6.90 27.24
N LEU A 58 -0.55 7.24 27.28
CA LEU A 58 -1.43 7.03 26.14
C LEU A 58 -0.95 7.79 24.90
N GLU A 59 -0.42 8.99 25.10
CA GLU A 59 0.13 9.84 24.05
C GLU A 59 1.35 9.19 23.36
N ASN A 60 2.25 8.59 24.13
CA ASN A 60 3.43 7.92 23.60
C ASN A 60 3.04 6.68 22.80
N TRP A 61 2.11 5.88 23.31
CA TRP A 61 1.62 4.69 22.62
C TRP A 61 0.93 5.04 21.29
N VAL A 62 0.11 6.09 21.27
CA VAL A 62 -0.53 6.61 20.04
C VAL A 62 0.51 7.05 18.99
N ALA A 63 1.68 7.54 19.42
CA ALA A 63 2.75 7.97 18.53
C ALA A 63 3.71 6.84 18.10
N ARG A 64 3.66 5.68 18.75
CA ARG A 64 4.56 4.54 18.52
C ARG A 64 4.28 3.86 17.17
N ARG A 65 5.31 3.20 16.62
CA ARG A 65 5.17 2.27 15.50
C ARG A 65 5.69 0.87 15.87
N PRO A 66 5.12 -0.22 15.32
CA PRO A 66 5.65 -1.57 15.49
C PRO A 66 6.90 -1.76 14.62
N LEU A 67 8.04 -1.34 15.17
CA LEU A 67 9.38 -1.53 14.61
C LEU A 67 10.14 -2.48 15.52
N ASP A 68 10.69 -3.54 14.93
CA ASP A 68 11.58 -4.47 15.60
C ASP A 68 12.89 -4.59 14.78
N PRO A 69 14.03 -4.10 15.30
CA PRO A 69 15.30 -4.11 14.56
C PRO A 69 15.77 -5.52 14.17
N ILE A 70 15.46 -6.53 14.99
CA ILE A 70 15.85 -7.92 14.74
C ILE A 70 15.10 -8.45 13.52
N LEU A 71 13.78 -8.30 13.51
CA LEU A 71 12.92 -8.62 12.38
C LEU A 71 13.38 -7.87 11.13
N GLU A 72 13.67 -6.57 11.22
CA GLU A 72 14.15 -5.81 10.07
C GLU A 72 15.49 -6.30 9.53
N SER A 73 16.40 -6.74 10.41
CA SER A 73 17.66 -7.36 10.02
C SER A 73 17.42 -8.69 9.30
N ARG A 74 16.59 -9.58 9.87
CA ARG A 74 16.25 -10.87 9.25
C ARG A 74 15.58 -10.68 7.90
N MET A 75 14.65 -9.73 7.78
CA MET A 75 13.96 -9.44 6.53
C MET A 75 14.92 -9.01 5.41
N LYS A 76 16.03 -8.32 5.73
CA LYS A 76 17.04 -7.91 4.73
C LYS A 76 17.87 -9.07 4.20
N GLN A 77 17.90 -10.19 4.92
CA GLN A 77 18.66 -11.39 4.54
C GLN A 77 17.85 -12.32 3.64
N ILE A 78 16.54 -12.10 3.51
CA ILE A 78 15.67 -12.94 2.67
C ILE A 78 15.89 -12.60 1.20
N TRP A 79 16.22 -13.63 0.42
CA TRP A 79 16.25 -13.58 -1.04
C TRP A 79 15.25 -14.59 -1.61
N TYR A 80 14.44 -14.14 -2.56
CA TYR A 80 13.42 -14.98 -3.18
C TYR A 80 13.85 -15.44 -4.58
N ASP A 81 13.88 -16.76 -4.75
CA ASP A 81 14.08 -17.49 -6.00
C ASP A 81 12.84 -18.34 -6.36
N HIS A 82 12.90 -19.12 -7.44
CA HIS A 82 11.77 -19.95 -7.88
C HIS A 82 11.31 -21.00 -6.86
N ASP A 83 12.22 -21.50 -6.04
CA ASP A 83 11.95 -22.57 -5.06
C ASP A 83 11.30 -22.00 -3.79
N SER A 84 11.68 -20.77 -3.44
CA SER A 84 11.10 -20.06 -2.28
C SER A 84 9.65 -19.60 -2.48
N VAL A 85 9.13 -19.59 -3.71
CA VAL A 85 7.77 -19.10 -4.02
C VAL A 85 6.70 -19.92 -3.28
N ALA A 86 6.83 -21.24 -3.27
CA ALA A 86 5.87 -22.12 -2.60
C ALA A 86 5.86 -21.87 -1.08
N ALA A 87 7.06 -21.73 -0.50
CA ALA A 87 7.27 -21.41 0.90
C ALA A 87 6.65 -20.05 1.28
N LEU A 88 6.90 -19.02 0.47
CA LEU A 88 6.29 -17.69 0.63
C LEU A 88 4.77 -17.77 0.59
N ILE A 89 4.21 -18.40 -0.44
CA ILE A 89 2.76 -18.53 -0.62
C ILE A 89 2.13 -19.25 0.60
N LYS A 90 2.79 -20.29 1.11
CA LYS A 90 2.34 -20.99 2.32
C LYS A 90 2.35 -20.05 3.53
N ALA A 91 3.46 -19.33 3.76
CA ALA A 91 3.59 -18.43 4.89
C ALA A 91 2.58 -17.26 4.90
N ILE A 92 2.28 -16.67 3.72
CA ILE A 92 1.28 -15.59 3.61
C ILE A 92 -0.16 -16.10 3.72
N LYS A 93 -0.41 -17.39 3.41
CA LYS A 93 -1.73 -18.02 3.54
C LYS A 93 -2.01 -18.54 4.95
N THR A 94 -0.99 -18.68 5.80
CA THR A 94 -1.17 -19.10 7.19
C THR A 94 -2.15 -18.16 7.90
N PRO A 95 -3.31 -18.65 8.35
CA PRO A 95 -4.32 -17.80 8.95
C PRO A 95 -3.86 -17.30 10.31
N ARG A 96 -4.13 -16.02 10.59
CA ARG A 96 -3.87 -15.39 11.89
C ARG A 96 -5.17 -14.88 12.49
N LYS A 97 -5.32 -15.02 13.81
CA LYS A 97 -6.55 -14.70 14.54
C LYS A 97 -7.03 -13.25 14.33
N GLN A 98 -6.09 -12.31 14.19
CA GLN A 98 -6.39 -10.89 13.98
C GLN A 98 -6.05 -10.48 12.54
N PRO A 99 -6.99 -9.92 11.75
CA PRO A 99 -6.74 -9.49 10.37
C PRO A 99 -5.59 -8.50 10.22
N GLN A 100 -5.42 -7.59 11.19
CA GLN A 100 -4.39 -6.56 11.17
C GLN A 100 -2.99 -7.14 11.35
N VAL A 101 -2.86 -8.15 12.23
CA VAL A 101 -1.64 -8.93 12.41
C VAL A 101 -1.30 -9.69 11.14
N ASN A 102 -2.31 -10.24 10.46
CA ASN A 102 -2.12 -10.87 9.16
C ASN A 102 -1.58 -9.89 8.11
N LEU A 103 -2.22 -8.73 7.96
CA LEU A 103 -1.77 -7.69 7.02
C LEU A 103 -0.34 -7.23 7.31
N TYR A 104 -0.01 -6.99 8.58
CA TYR A 104 1.35 -6.62 8.98
C TYR A 104 2.37 -7.70 8.59
N THR A 105 2.04 -8.96 8.87
CA THR A 105 2.93 -10.10 8.58
C THR A 105 3.16 -10.25 7.08
N VAL A 106 2.08 -10.23 6.29
CA VAL A 106 2.13 -10.31 4.82
C VAL A 106 2.97 -9.16 4.26
N ASN A 107 2.79 -7.93 4.75
CA ASN A 107 3.61 -6.79 4.35
C ASN A 107 5.10 -7.01 4.58
N ARG A 108 5.46 -7.59 5.73
CA ARG A 108 6.86 -7.88 6.05
C ARG A 108 7.40 -8.91 5.07
N LEU A 109 6.73 -10.05 4.91
CA LEU A 109 7.15 -11.11 3.99
C LEU A 109 7.26 -10.65 2.53
N LEU A 110 6.35 -9.78 2.05
CA LEU A 110 6.40 -9.32 0.65
C LEU A 110 7.42 -8.22 0.39
N LYS A 111 7.95 -7.54 1.42
CA LYS A 111 8.85 -6.41 1.21
C LYS A 111 10.17 -6.79 0.50
N PRO A 112 10.89 -7.86 0.87
CA PRO A 112 12.08 -8.30 0.14
C PRO A 112 11.72 -8.90 -1.23
N PHE A 113 10.48 -9.34 -1.42
CA PHE A 113 10.00 -9.86 -2.72
C PHE A 113 10.05 -8.82 -3.83
N LEU A 114 10.08 -7.52 -3.49
CA LEU A 114 10.32 -6.42 -4.45
C LEU A 114 11.71 -6.46 -5.11
N MET A 115 12.66 -7.21 -4.54
CA MET A 115 14.01 -7.40 -5.09
C MET A 115 14.15 -8.72 -5.87
N ALA A 116 13.09 -9.53 -5.93
CA ALA A 116 13.11 -10.78 -6.68
C ALA A 116 13.20 -10.51 -8.19
N LYS A 117 13.69 -11.50 -8.94
CA LYS A 117 13.73 -11.41 -10.40
C LYS A 117 12.30 -11.38 -10.98
N THR A 118 12.13 -10.73 -12.13
CA THR A 118 10.82 -10.53 -12.79
C THR A 118 10.05 -11.84 -12.98
N GLU A 119 10.73 -12.91 -13.39
CA GLU A 119 10.14 -14.24 -13.59
C GLU A 119 9.64 -14.88 -12.29
N VAL A 120 10.32 -14.64 -11.16
CA VAL A 120 9.89 -15.10 -9.83
C VAL A 120 8.65 -14.32 -9.41
N ILE A 121 8.64 -13.00 -9.63
CA ILE A 121 7.49 -12.13 -9.35
C ILE A 121 6.27 -12.58 -10.16
N ARG A 122 6.42 -12.77 -11.49
CA ARG A 122 5.36 -13.25 -12.39
C ARG A 122 4.74 -14.55 -11.88
N LYS A 123 5.57 -15.52 -11.46
CA LYS A 123 5.11 -16.82 -10.96
C LYS A 123 4.29 -16.70 -9.67
N ALA A 124 4.70 -15.82 -8.75
CA ALA A 124 4.04 -15.69 -7.44
C ALA A 124 2.82 -14.75 -7.45
N LEU A 125 2.80 -13.77 -8.37
CA LEU A 125 1.83 -12.67 -8.37
C LEU A 125 0.37 -13.12 -8.30
N PRO A 126 -0.10 -14.13 -9.08
CA PRO A 126 -1.50 -14.56 -9.00
C PRO A 126 -1.90 -15.02 -7.59
N ALA A 127 -1.01 -15.75 -6.90
CA ALA A 127 -1.25 -16.23 -5.54
C ALA A 127 -1.22 -15.09 -4.52
N ILE A 128 -0.29 -14.14 -4.68
CA ILE A 128 -0.20 -12.93 -3.83
C ILE A 128 -1.48 -12.10 -3.99
N THR A 129 -1.92 -11.84 -5.22
CA THR A 129 -3.15 -11.12 -5.53
C THR A 129 -4.37 -11.82 -4.93
N ALA A 130 -4.45 -13.16 -4.99
CA ALA A 130 -5.54 -13.92 -4.40
C ALA A 130 -5.61 -13.78 -2.86
N VAL A 131 -4.46 -13.74 -2.18
CA VAL A 131 -4.38 -13.51 -0.72
C VAL A 131 -4.77 -12.08 -0.36
N HIS A 132 -4.45 -11.12 -1.23
CA HIS A 132 -4.74 -9.71 -1.01
C HIS A 132 -6.21 -9.35 -1.23
N LYS A 133 -6.86 -9.93 -2.25
CA LYS A 133 -8.23 -9.58 -2.70
C LYS A 133 -9.28 -9.46 -1.58
N PRO A 134 -9.34 -10.39 -0.60
CA PRO A 134 -10.29 -10.30 0.51
C PRO A 134 -10.09 -9.07 1.42
N SER A 135 -8.89 -8.48 1.43
CA SER A 135 -8.49 -7.44 2.37
C SER A 135 -8.62 -6.00 1.83
N ILE A 136 -9.14 -5.80 0.61
CA ILE A 136 -9.06 -4.53 -0.16
C ILE A 136 -9.82 -3.33 0.44
N LYS A 137 -10.57 -3.50 1.54
CA LYS A 137 -11.41 -2.42 2.07
C LYS A 137 -10.75 -1.68 3.24
N TYR A 138 -10.54 -0.38 3.04
CA TYR A 138 -10.26 0.54 4.13
C TYR A 138 -11.45 0.59 5.09
N SER A 139 -11.13 0.62 6.37
CA SER A 139 -12.10 0.77 7.45
C SER A 139 -12.25 2.25 7.80
N LYS A 140 -13.47 2.72 7.99
CA LYS A 140 -13.72 4.11 8.41
C LYS A 140 -13.40 4.29 9.89
N LEU A 141 -12.78 5.41 10.23
CA LEU A 141 -12.65 5.82 11.63
C LEU A 141 -14.05 6.15 12.20
N PRO A 142 -14.31 5.84 13.48
CA PRO A 142 -15.55 6.24 14.13
C PRO A 142 -15.69 7.76 14.16
N SER A 143 -16.93 8.24 14.05
CA SER A 143 -17.28 9.63 14.27
C SER A 143 -18.20 9.71 15.49
N TYR A 144 -17.84 10.57 16.43
CA TYR A 144 -18.54 10.82 17.68
C TYR A 144 -19.26 12.16 17.61
N THR A 145 -20.46 12.20 18.16
CA THR A 145 -21.24 13.42 18.36
C THR A 145 -20.62 14.30 19.45
N GLU A 146 -20.97 15.58 19.52
CA GLU A 146 -20.46 16.50 20.55
C GLU A 146 -20.75 16.00 21.97
N SER A 147 -21.93 15.39 22.20
CA SER A 147 -22.32 14.86 23.50
C SER A 147 -21.47 13.64 23.91
N GLU A 148 -21.06 12.82 22.96
CA GLU A 148 -20.13 11.72 23.18
C GLU A 148 -18.71 12.23 23.42
N LEU A 149 -18.26 13.24 22.67
CA LEU A 149 -16.93 13.82 22.83
C LEU A 149 -16.71 14.43 24.21
N LYS A 150 -17.75 15.03 24.82
CA LYS A 150 -17.70 15.51 26.21
C LYS A 150 -17.29 14.42 27.20
N ARG A 151 -17.59 13.14 26.92
CA ARG A 151 -17.21 12.01 27.81
C ARG A 151 -15.71 11.75 27.85
N PHE A 152 -14.95 12.29 26.90
CA PHE A 152 -13.50 12.18 26.82
C PHE A 152 -12.76 13.44 27.28
N GLN A 153 -13.48 14.51 27.67
CA GLN A 153 -12.87 15.74 28.16
C GLN A 153 -12.51 15.63 29.66
N ALA A 154 -11.41 16.29 30.06
CA ALA A 154 -11.00 16.32 31.45
C ALA A 154 -11.91 17.26 32.25
N ASN A 155 -12.24 16.87 33.47
CA ASN A 155 -12.84 17.76 34.47
C ASN A 155 -11.81 17.92 35.60
N GLU A 156 -11.28 19.13 35.76
CA GLU A 156 -10.21 19.42 36.74
C GLU A 156 -10.65 19.13 38.18
N LYS A 157 -11.95 19.31 38.46
CA LYS A 157 -12.57 19.07 39.77
C LYS A 157 -12.99 17.61 39.99
N ALA A 158 -12.69 16.70 39.05
CA ALA A 158 -13.07 15.30 39.15
C ALA A 158 -12.32 14.55 40.26
N SER A 159 -13.04 13.70 40.98
CA SER A 159 -12.50 12.77 41.97
C SER A 159 -11.53 11.75 41.34
N PRO A 160 -10.66 11.09 42.13
CA PRO A 160 -9.76 10.06 41.61
C PRO A 160 -10.47 8.94 40.83
N LYS A 161 -11.64 8.51 41.31
CA LYS A 161 -12.46 7.47 40.65
C LYS A 161 -13.00 7.93 39.29
N GLU A 162 -13.37 9.19 39.15
CA GLU A 162 -13.83 9.77 37.88
C GLU A 162 -12.67 9.96 36.90
N ARG A 163 -11.49 10.35 37.39
CA ARG A 163 -10.26 10.43 36.57
C ARG A 163 -9.87 9.05 36.03
N GLN A 164 -9.98 8.00 36.84
CA GLN A 164 -9.75 6.63 36.39
C GLN A 164 -10.75 6.20 35.30
N LYS A 165 -12.06 6.42 35.50
CA LYS A 165 -13.08 6.12 34.49
C LYS A 165 -12.85 6.89 33.18
N LEU A 166 -12.41 8.15 33.26
CA LEU A 166 -12.06 8.95 32.10
C LEU A 166 -10.87 8.32 31.34
N HIS A 167 -9.84 7.89 32.07
CA HIS A 167 -8.69 7.21 31.49
C HIS A 167 -9.09 5.91 30.78
N GLU A 168 -9.91 5.07 31.41
CA GLU A 168 -10.43 3.82 30.83
C GLU A 168 -11.20 4.07 29.53
N ARG A 169 -12.10 5.08 29.51
CA ARG A 169 -12.86 5.45 28.30
C ARG A 169 -11.95 5.92 27.16
N ARG A 170 -10.93 6.73 27.48
CA ARG A 170 -9.94 7.21 26.50
C ARG A 170 -9.13 6.03 25.95
N LEU A 171 -8.75 5.08 26.81
CA LEU A 171 -8.04 3.87 26.42
C LEU A 171 -8.88 2.99 25.49
N GLU A 172 -10.16 2.75 25.81
CA GLU A 172 -11.07 1.98 24.96
C GLU A 172 -11.26 2.64 23.58
N LYS A 173 -11.47 3.96 23.56
CA LYS A 173 -11.55 4.73 22.31
C LYS A 173 -10.28 4.56 21.47
N MET A 174 -9.11 4.79 22.07
CA MET A 174 -7.83 4.70 21.37
C MET A 174 -7.52 3.28 20.90
N LYS A 175 -7.80 2.25 21.69
CA LYS A 175 -7.67 0.84 21.25
C LYS A 175 -8.45 0.55 19.98
N LYS A 176 -9.71 1.00 19.91
CA LYS A 176 -10.55 0.83 18.72
C LYS A 176 -9.99 1.59 17.51
N GLU A 177 -9.62 2.85 17.69
CA GLU A 177 -9.16 3.68 16.58
C GLU A 177 -7.76 3.32 16.07
N ILE A 178 -6.84 2.94 16.96
CA ILE A 178 -5.50 2.45 16.59
C ILE A 178 -5.62 1.18 15.78
N LEU A 179 -6.50 0.26 16.15
CA LEU A 179 -6.72 -0.96 15.38
C LEU A 179 -7.19 -0.66 13.94
N LEU A 180 -8.07 0.34 13.77
CA LEU A 180 -8.56 0.76 12.45
C LEU A 180 -7.50 1.54 11.65
N ALA A 181 -6.77 2.45 12.29
CA ALA A 181 -5.68 3.20 11.68
C ALA A 181 -4.56 2.26 11.25
N PHE A 182 -4.18 1.31 12.10
CA PHE A 182 -3.18 0.30 11.81
C PHE A 182 -3.62 -0.62 10.67
N HIS A 183 -4.87 -1.07 10.65
CA HIS A 183 -5.45 -1.81 9.51
C HIS A 183 -5.27 -1.05 8.20
N ASN A 184 -5.68 0.23 8.16
CA ASN A 184 -5.62 1.05 6.95
C ASN A 184 -4.17 1.32 6.51
N GLU A 185 -3.27 1.59 7.46
CA GLU A 185 -1.86 1.78 7.17
C GLU A 185 -1.25 0.50 6.57
N GLN A 186 -1.52 -0.66 7.17
CA GLN A 186 -1.01 -1.93 6.64
C GLN A 186 -1.63 -2.25 5.28
N LEU A 187 -2.92 -2.03 5.10
CA LEU A 187 -3.58 -2.26 3.82
C LEU A 187 -2.98 -1.38 2.71
N ALA A 188 -2.71 -0.11 2.98
CA ALA A 188 -2.12 0.78 1.99
C ALA A 188 -0.66 0.43 1.65
N ARG A 189 0.13 0.00 2.65
CA ARG A 189 1.48 -0.54 2.42
C ARG A 189 1.43 -1.79 1.55
N LEU A 190 0.43 -2.65 1.77
CA LEU A 190 0.23 -3.87 1.00
C LEU A 190 -0.18 -3.56 -0.43
N ASN A 191 -1.15 -2.65 -0.61
CA ASN A 191 -1.58 -2.12 -1.91
C ASN A 191 -0.38 -1.58 -2.69
N LYS A 192 0.43 -0.71 -2.07
CA LYS A 192 1.64 -0.17 -2.71
C LYS A 192 2.61 -1.26 -3.14
N THR A 193 2.87 -2.23 -2.27
CA THR A 193 3.75 -3.37 -2.57
C THR A 193 3.20 -4.17 -3.74
N LEU A 194 1.91 -4.48 -3.75
CA LEU A 194 1.24 -5.17 -4.86
C LEU A 194 1.35 -4.37 -6.16
N TYR A 195 1.12 -3.06 -6.15
CA TYR A 195 1.24 -2.23 -7.35
C TYR A 195 2.67 -2.26 -7.91
N MET A 196 3.68 -2.23 -7.04
CA MET A 196 5.08 -2.36 -7.46
C MET A 196 5.34 -3.73 -8.08
N LEU A 197 4.86 -4.80 -7.45
CA LEU A 197 4.99 -6.16 -7.99
C LEU A 197 4.29 -6.32 -9.34
N MET A 198 3.10 -5.74 -9.52
CA MET A 198 2.39 -5.72 -10.80
C MET A 198 3.21 -4.98 -11.87
N VAL A 199 3.79 -3.83 -11.54
CA VAL A 199 4.67 -3.11 -12.48
C VAL A 199 5.92 -3.93 -12.83
N TYR A 200 6.56 -4.57 -11.84
CA TYR A 200 7.76 -5.40 -12.01
C TYR A 200 7.50 -6.73 -12.72
N ALA A 201 6.28 -7.25 -12.61
CA ALA A 201 5.86 -8.43 -13.35
C ALA A 201 5.88 -8.14 -14.85
N ASP A 202 5.69 -6.90 -15.30
CA ASP A 202 5.80 -6.55 -16.73
C ASP A 202 4.91 -7.45 -17.60
N GLN A 203 3.61 -7.47 -17.25
CA GLN A 203 2.56 -8.24 -17.93
C GLN A 203 1.41 -7.32 -18.33
N ASP A 204 0.85 -7.54 -19.52
CA ASP A 204 -0.21 -6.71 -20.10
C ASP A 204 -1.48 -6.73 -19.24
N GLU A 205 -1.84 -7.89 -18.68
CA GLU A 205 -3.00 -8.04 -17.80
C GLU A 205 -2.86 -7.21 -16.53
N THR A 206 -1.64 -7.16 -15.96
CA THR A 206 -1.37 -6.39 -14.74
C THR A 206 -1.39 -4.89 -15.00
N ASP A 207 -0.94 -4.45 -16.18
CA ASP A 207 -1.01 -3.05 -16.59
C ASP A 207 -2.47 -2.58 -16.71
N HIS A 208 -3.32 -3.36 -17.38
CA HIS A 208 -4.75 -3.06 -17.47
C HIS A 208 -5.42 -3.02 -16.09
N GLU A 209 -5.11 -3.98 -15.21
CA GLU A 209 -5.65 -3.99 -13.85
C GLU A 209 -5.21 -2.75 -13.05
N LEU A 210 -3.95 -2.32 -13.16
CA LEU A 210 -3.48 -1.07 -12.53
C LEU A 210 -4.18 0.17 -13.07
N ILE A 211 -4.47 0.22 -14.37
CA ILE A 211 -5.21 1.32 -14.99
C ILE A 211 -6.64 1.37 -14.45
N ASP A 212 -7.33 0.23 -14.41
CA ASP A 212 -8.68 0.12 -13.86
C ASP A 212 -8.73 0.52 -12.39
N MET A 213 -7.77 0.05 -11.58
CA MET A 213 -7.62 0.46 -10.19
C MET A 213 -7.40 1.97 -10.06
N THR A 214 -6.57 2.57 -10.92
CA THR A 214 -6.33 4.02 -10.94
C THR A 214 -7.61 4.79 -11.21
N VAL A 215 -8.38 4.38 -12.24
CA VAL A 215 -9.65 5.02 -12.61
C VAL A 215 -10.69 4.86 -11.49
N ALA A 216 -10.77 3.67 -10.89
CA ALA A 216 -11.70 3.39 -9.80
C ALA A 216 -11.37 4.20 -8.54
N ALA A 217 -10.10 4.27 -8.15
CA ALA A 217 -9.64 5.06 -7.01
C ALA A 217 -9.87 6.57 -7.22
N GLU A 218 -9.60 7.07 -8.43
CA GLU A 218 -9.87 8.47 -8.79
C GLU A 218 -11.36 8.79 -8.67
N LYS A 219 -12.23 7.94 -9.23
CA LYS A 219 -13.69 8.10 -9.18
C LYS A 219 -14.22 8.09 -7.74
N LYS A 220 -13.63 7.26 -6.87
CA LYS A 220 -13.97 7.17 -5.44
C LYS A 220 -13.33 8.25 -4.57
N ARG A 221 -12.52 9.16 -5.16
CA ARG A 221 -11.75 10.18 -4.42
C ARG A 221 -10.80 9.60 -3.37
N GLN A 222 -10.20 8.45 -3.67
CA GLN A 222 -9.22 7.80 -2.80
C GLN A 222 -7.81 8.15 -3.25
N TRP A 223 -6.91 8.48 -2.31
CA TRP A 223 -5.53 8.84 -2.62
C TRP A 223 -4.74 7.73 -3.35
N ASP A 224 -5.18 6.48 -3.29
CA ASP A 224 -4.55 5.33 -3.97
C ASP A 224 -4.26 5.56 -5.47
N TYR A 225 -5.09 6.34 -6.19
CA TYR A 225 -4.82 6.61 -7.62
C TYR A 225 -3.45 7.26 -7.82
N THR A 226 -3.00 8.12 -6.90
CA THR A 226 -1.67 8.73 -7.02
C THR A 226 -0.57 7.73 -6.73
N VAL A 227 -0.80 6.77 -5.82
CA VAL A 227 0.19 5.76 -5.44
C VAL A 227 0.46 4.88 -6.66
N ILE A 228 -0.61 4.44 -7.35
CA ILE A 228 -0.49 3.65 -8.58
C ILE A 228 0.25 4.43 -9.66
N LEU A 229 -0.15 5.68 -9.92
CA LEU A 229 0.50 6.55 -10.91
C LEU A 229 1.98 6.81 -10.61
N GLU A 230 2.34 6.98 -9.33
CA GLU A 230 3.73 7.18 -8.91
C GLU A 230 4.59 5.93 -9.11
N VAL A 231 4.05 4.74 -8.82
CA VAL A 231 4.73 3.46 -9.05
C VAL A 231 4.99 3.24 -10.54
N ILE A 232 4.00 3.49 -11.40
CA ILE A 232 4.20 3.40 -12.86
C ILE A 232 5.25 4.42 -13.32
N ARG A 233 5.18 5.65 -12.79
CA ARG A 233 6.13 6.72 -13.13
C ARG A 233 7.56 6.38 -12.73
N SER A 234 7.78 5.73 -11.59
CA SER A 234 9.13 5.39 -11.12
C SER A 234 9.83 4.39 -12.04
N GLU A 235 9.07 3.50 -12.69
CA GLU A 235 9.61 2.48 -13.59
C GLU A 235 9.59 2.87 -15.08
N ALA A 236 8.96 3.99 -15.42
CA ALA A 236 8.89 4.49 -16.80
C ALA A 236 10.26 4.58 -17.51
N ARG A 237 11.37 4.80 -16.78
CA ARG A 237 12.73 4.87 -17.37
C ARG A 237 13.31 3.51 -17.79
N LYS A 238 12.86 2.43 -17.17
CA LYS A 238 13.34 1.05 -17.43
C LYS A 238 12.37 0.25 -18.31
N MET A 239 11.19 0.80 -18.56
CA MET A 239 10.12 0.17 -19.31
C MET A 239 10.53 -0.16 -20.77
N PRO A 240 10.19 -1.36 -21.28
CA PRO A 240 10.31 -1.69 -22.70
C PRO A 240 9.51 -0.73 -23.58
N LYS A 241 9.94 -0.54 -24.83
CA LYS A 241 9.31 0.39 -25.77
C LYS A 241 7.85 0.04 -26.03
N GLU A 242 7.56 -1.23 -26.25
CA GLU A 242 6.24 -1.77 -26.59
C GLU A 242 5.24 -1.49 -25.47
N ARG A 243 5.65 -1.77 -24.23
CA ARG A 243 4.86 -1.48 -23.03
C ARG A 243 4.62 0.02 -22.85
N ALA A 244 5.66 0.84 -23.03
CA ALA A 244 5.55 2.29 -22.96
C ALA A 244 4.56 2.84 -24.00
N GLU A 245 4.57 2.32 -25.23
CA GLU A 245 3.63 2.70 -26.28
C GLU A 245 2.18 2.36 -25.93
N ARG A 246 1.91 1.17 -25.38
CA ARG A 246 0.57 0.79 -24.93
C ARG A 246 0.07 1.67 -23.80
N LEU A 247 0.85 1.81 -22.72
CA LEU A 247 0.48 2.65 -21.58
C LEU A 247 0.24 4.10 -22.00
N TYR A 248 1.06 4.64 -22.91
CA TYR A 248 0.82 5.97 -23.48
C TYR A 248 -0.56 6.06 -24.17
N LYS A 249 -0.89 5.07 -25.03
CA LYS A 249 -2.16 5.01 -25.77
C LYS A 249 -3.36 4.89 -24.84
N GLU A 250 -3.26 4.13 -23.75
CA GLU A 250 -4.32 3.93 -22.76
C GLU A 250 -4.50 5.12 -21.81
N PHE A 251 -3.40 5.74 -21.36
CA PHE A 251 -3.48 6.90 -20.48
C PHE A 251 -3.96 8.17 -21.18
N LYS A 252 -3.66 8.34 -22.47
CA LYS A 252 -4.07 9.53 -23.24
C LYS A 252 -5.59 9.82 -23.18
N PRO A 253 -6.51 8.88 -23.49
CA PRO A 253 -7.95 9.13 -23.37
C PRO A 253 -8.39 9.43 -21.93
N ILE A 254 -7.81 8.75 -20.94
CA ILE A 254 -8.08 9.03 -19.51
C ILE A 254 -7.67 10.46 -19.16
N TRP A 255 -6.50 10.91 -19.60
CA TRP A 255 -6.03 12.28 -19.42
C TRP A 255 -6.93 13.31 -20.10
N LEU A 256 -7.37 13.05 -21.34
CA LEU A 256 -8.27 13.95 -22.07
C LEU A 256 -9.59 14.18 -21.32
N ARG A 257 -10.10 13.16 -20.62
CA ARG A 257 -11.26 13.24 -19.72
C ARG A 257 -10.94 14.02 -18.44
N LEU A 258 -9.84 13.69 -17.77
CA LEU A 258 -9.50 14.24 -16.45
C LEU A 258 -9.00 15.70 -16.49
N ARG A 259 -8.34 16.13 -17.57
CA ARG A 259 -7.77 17.49 -17.69
C ARG A 259 -8.81 18.61 -17.57
N GLN A 260 -10.09 18.31 -17.78
CA GLN A 260 -11.19 19.28 -17.70
C GLN A 260 -11.77 19.40 -16.28
N GLN A 261 -11.44 18.48 -15.38
CA GLN A 261 -12.12 18.33 -14.08
C GLN A 261 -11.47 19.17 -12.96
N GLY A 262 -10.37 19.87 -13.25
CA GLY A 262 -9.68 20.74 -12.31
C GLY A 262 -9.03 19.96 -11.15
N THR A 263 -9.13 20.55 -9.97
CA THR A 263 -8.56 20.04 -8.71
C THR A 263 -9.67 19.46 -7.85
N LYS A 264 -9.41 18.32 -7.19
CA LYS A 264 -10.35 17.67 -6.27
C LYS A 264 -9.68 17.36 -4.94
N THR A 265 -10.49 17.11 -3.93
CA THR A 265 -10.07 16.61 -2.62
C THR A 265 -10.19 15.09 -2.58
N TYR A 266 -9.15 14.45 -2.08
CA TYR A 266 -8.99 13.00 -1.97
C TYR A 266 -8.72 12.60 -0.52
N GLU A 267 -9.36 11.55 -0.04
CA GLU A 267 -9.13 10.99 1.28
C GLU A 267 -7.88 10.10 1.26
N ASP A 268 -6.98 10.30 2.22
CA ASP A 268 -5.78 9.49 2.43
C ASP A 268 -5.93 8.67 3.73
N PRO A 269 -6.30 7.38 3.65
CA PRO A 269 -6.54 6.54 4.82
C PRO A 269 -5.25 6.12 5.55
N THR A 270 -4.08 6.50 5.06
CA THR A 270 -2.77 5.96 5.50
C THR A 270 -2.14 6.74 6.65
N ALA A 271 -2.62 7.96 6.90
CA ALA A 271 -2.01 8.90 7.83
C ALA A 271 -3.07 9.45 8.80
N ALA A 272 -3.90 8.56 9.34
CA ALA A 272 -4.92 8.89 10.32
C ALA A 272 -4.34 9.74 11.45
N LYS A 273 -4.97 10.89 11.72
CA LYS A 273 -4.66 11.72 12.88
C LYS A 273 -5.54 11.26 14.02
N LEU A 274 -4.94 10.56 14.97
CA LEU A 274 -5.61 10.08 16.17
C LEU A 274 -5.73 11.19 17.21
N VAL A 275 -6.92 11.37 17.77
CA VAL A 275 -7.20 12.42 18.77
C VAL A 275 -7.86 11.79 19.99
N ILE A 276 -7.20 11.86 21.14
CA ILE A 276 -7.67 11.23 22.39
C ILE A 276 -9.04 11.77 22.82
N THR A 277 -9.26 13.09 22.68
CA THR A 277 -10.43 13.80 23.19
C THR A 277 -11.45 14.19 22.10
N GLY A 278 -11.15 13.90 20.83
CA GLY A 278 -11.87 14.40 19.67
C GLY A 278 -12.11 13.33 18.62
N ASN A 279 -12.71 13.72 17.49
CA ASN A 279 -12.82 12.85 16.33
C ASN A 279 -11.45 12.67 15.67
N SER A 280 -11.06 11.41 15.49
CA SER A 280 -9.91 11.05 14.68
C SER A 280 -10.27 11.15 13.20
N THR A 281 -9.34 11.58 12.36
CA THR A 281 -9.64 11.90 10.96
C THR A 281 -8.57 11.38 10.02
N ASN A 282 -8.97 10.97 8.82
CA ASN A 282 -8.04 10.79 7.72
C ASN A 282 -7.72 12.15 7.07
N PRO A 283 -6.45 12.42 6.73
CA PRO A 283 -6.09 13.64 6.03
C PRO A 283 -6.74 13.68 4.63
N ASN A 284 -7.12 14.88 4.24
CA ASN A 284 -7.57 15.19 2.91
C ASN A 284 -6.43 15.83 2.11
N ARG A 285 -6.25 15.40 0.87
CA ARG A 285 -5.23 15.94 -0.04
C ARG A 285 -5.90 16.51 -1.28
N THR A 286 -5.46 17.71 -1.65
CA THR A 286 -5.98 18.43 -2.82
C THR A 286 -5.03 18.20 -3.99
N ASP A 287 -5.51 17.64 -5.10
CA ASP A 287 -4.68 17.32 -6.27
C ASP A 287 -5.48 17.45 -7.58
N SER A 288 -4.76 17.56 -8.69
CA SER A 288 -5.35 17.50 -10.03
C SER A 288 -4.90 16.21 -10.73
N ALA A 289 -5.79 15.22 -10.75
CA ALA A 289 -5.53 13.93 -11.39
C ALA A 289 -5.13 14.09 -12.87
N GLY A 290 -5.70 15.07 -13.59
CA GLY A 290 -5.31 15.40 -14.95
C GLY A 290 -3.86 15.85 -15.06
N LYS A 291 -3.40 16.78 -14.21
CA LYS A 291 -2.00 17.22 -14.19
C LYS A 291 -1.05 16.10 -13.76
N ARG A 292 -1.46 15.28 -12.79
CA ARG A 292 -0.65 14.15 -12.31
C ARG A 292 -0.45 13.09 -13.39
N LEU A 293 -1.54 12.67 -14.03
CA LEU A 293 -1.48 11.69 -15.10
C LEU A 293 -0.67 12.21 -16.30
N LEU A 294 -0.75 13.49 -16.62
CA LEU A 294 0.09 14.11 -17.65
C LEU A 294 1.59 13.93 -17.38
N LYS A 295 2.02 14.11 -16.12
CA LYS A 295 3.42 13.88 -15.74
C LYS A 295 3.85 12.44 -15.98
N VAL A 296 2.97 11.47 -15.73
CA VAL A 296 3.25 10.05 -16.01
C VAL A 296 3.36 9.82 -17.53
N ILE A 297 2.38 10.30 -18.30
CA ILE A 297 2.40 10.18 -19.77
C ILE A 297 3.68 10.77 -20.36
N ASN A 298 4.06 11.97 -19.94
CA ASN A 298 5.25 12.65 -20.46
C ASN A 298 6.56 11.99 -20.01
N GLN A 299 6.56 11.26 -18.88
CA GLN A 299 7.71 10.46 -18.46
C GLN A 299 7.88 9.18 -19.31
N ILE A 300 6.77 8.61 -19.77
CA ILE A 300 6.74 7.39 -20.61
C ILE A 300 6.98 7.73 -22.10
N ALA A 301 6.53 8.90 -22.56
CA ALA A 301 6.55 9.31 -23.96
C ALA A 301 7.91 9.14 -24.69
N PRO A 302 9.07 9.49 -24.10
CA PRO A 302 10.36 9.28 -24.75
C PRO A 302 10.67 7.81 -25.05
N LYS A 303 10.31 6.90 -24.12
CA LYS A 303 10.49 5.45 -24.33
C LYS A 303 9.55 4.91 -25.39
N ALA A 304 8.32 5.43 -25.41
CA ALA A 304 7.33 5.11 -26.43
C ALA A 304 7.65 5.69 -27.82
N LYS A 305 8.66 6.57 -27.96
CA LYS A 305 8.88 7.39 -29.17
C LYS A 305 7.61 8.16 -29.60
N MET A 306 6.82 8.60 -28.62
CA MET A 306 5.58 9.34 -28.81
C MET A 306 5.79 10.81 -28.40
N PRO A 307 5.03 11.77 -28.97
CA PRO A 307 5.15 13.17 -28.59
C PRO A 307 4.67 13.39 -27.15
N ALA A 308 5.41 14.22 -26.40
CA ALA A 308 4.95 14.70 -25.10
C ALA A 308 3.66 15.52 -25.27
N LEU A 309 2.71 15.33 -24.36
CA LEU A 309 1.45 16.05 -24.36
C LEU A 309 1.63 17.39 -23.63
N GLN A 310 1.01 18.45 -24.17
CA GLN A 310 1.05 19.77 -23.57
C GLN A 310 -0.07 19.98 -22.56
N GLU A 311 0.22 20.71 -21.48
CA GLU A 311 -0.83 21.23 -20.61
C GLU A 311 -1.73 22.17 -21.44
N PRO A 312 -3.07 22.01 -21.39
CA PRO A 312 -3.95 22.98 -22.01
C PRO A 312 -3.70 24.35 -21.37
N LYS A 313 -3.39 25.37 -22.19
CA LYS A 313 -3.25 26.75 -21.74
C LYS A 313 -4.49 27.10 -20.91
N ALA A 314 -4.29 27.59 -19.67
CA ALA A 314 -5.39 28.04 -18.84
C ALA A 314 -6.25 29.01 -19.67
N ARG A 315 -7.56 28.75 -19.76
CA ARG A 315 -8.48 29.73 -20.35
C ARG A 315 -8.33 31.00 -19.51
N LYS A 316 -7.97 32.12 -20.15
CA LYS A 316 -7.93 33.42 -19.48
C LYS A 316 -9.27 33.62 -18.75
N PRO A 317 -9.27 33.93 -17.44
CA PRO A 317 -10.51 34.23 -16.74
C PRO A 317 -11.20 35.40 -17.47
N GLY A 318 -12.45 35.20 -17.89
CA GLY A 318 -13.26 36.21 -18.58
C GLY A 318 -13.71 35.89 -20.01
N VAL A 319 -13.20 34.84 -20.67
CA VAL A 319 -13.68 34.49 -22.02
C VAL A 319 -14.98 33.68 -21.92
N LYS A 320 -16.13 34.36 -21.94
CA LYS A 320 -17.44 33.74 -22.11
C LYS A 320 -17.45 32.92 -23.41
N PRO A 321 -18.00 31.69 -23.42
CA PRO A 321 -18.12 30.91 -24.64
C PRO A 321 -18.95 31.69 -25.66
N LYS A 322 -18.42 31.89 -26.87
CA LYS A 322 -19.20 32.49 -27.97
C LYS A 322 -20.46 31.64 -28.18
N PRO A 323 -21.66 32.24 -28.17
CA PRO A 323 -22.87 31.49 -28.49
C PRO A 323 -22.71 30.89 -29.89
N ARG A 324 -22.93 29.59 -30.01
CA ARG A 324 -22.97 28.90 -31.31
C ARG A 324 -24.07 29.57 -32.13
N LYS A 325 -23.72 30.17 -33.27
CA LYS A 325 -24.71 30.69 -34.22
C LYS A 325 -25.65 29.54 -34.61
N PRO A 326 -26.97 29.72 -34.56
CA PRO A 326 -27.91 28.69 -35.00
C PRO A 326 -27.63 28.38 -36.46
N ARG A 327 -27.57 27.08 -36.75
CA ARG A 327 -27.37 26.52 -38.09
C ARG A 327 -28.61 26.88 -38.90
N THR A 328 -28.50 27.83 -39.82
CA THR A 328 -29.56 28.15 -40.78
C THR A 328 -29.81 26.90 -41.63
N LYS A 329 -30.97 26.27 -41.45
CA LYS A 329 -31.49 25.30 -42.41
C LYS A 329 -31.88 26.09 -43.66
N LYS A 330 -31.13 25.94 -44.76
CA LYS A 330 -31.64 26.30 -46.08
C LYS A 330 -32.75 25.30 -46.41
N ARG A 331 -33.93 25.83 -46.75
CA ARG A 331 -35.03 25.08 -47.36
C ARG A 331 -34.70 24.79 -48.81
#